data_AF-A0A7J9J8I3-F1
#
_entry.id   AF-A0A7J9J8I3-F1
#
_cell.length_a   1.000
_cell.length_b   1.000
_cell.length_c   1.000
_cell.angle_alpha   90.00
_cell.angle_beta   90.00
_cell.angle_gamma   90.00
#
_symmetry.space_group_name_H-M   'P 1'
#
loop_
_entity.id
_entity.type
_entity.pdbx_description
1 polymer ?
#
loop_
_entity_poly.entity_id
_entity_poly.type
_entity_poly.pdbx_seq_one_letter_code
_entity_poly.pdbx_strand_id
1 'polypeptide(L)'
;NIKGFVYFHGKSTGSVTYFPGKLNETEDSCLGRYIYIHDLPERFNEDVIKDCQLITRSTDKYSMCKSLENSGLGPGIEALNASELWKNSWFSTNQFMLEVIFHNRMKKYDCLTDDSALASAVFVPYYSGLDLRRYLWGFNTSMRDLSGIDLVAWLARKPEWKRNSGMDHFLISGRIARDFRRKSNRKSDWGSNFRLLPESENITMLTIETGYSKNDVAVPYP
;
A
#
# COMPACT_ATOMS: atom_id res chain seq x y z
N ASN A 1 -17.57 -10.97 -3.23
CA ASN A 1 -17.57 -10.45 -4.61
C ASN A 1 -17.51 -8.93 -4.66
N ILE A 2 -16.43 -8.32 -4.17
CA ILE A 2 -16.17 -6.89 -4.40
C ILE A 2 -15.06 -6.82 -5.45
N LYS A 3 -15.45 -6.68 -6.72
CA LYS A 3 -14.54 -6.36 -7.83
C LYS A 3 -14.36 -4.83 -7.85
N GLY A 4 -13.62 -4.29 -6.88
CA GLY A 4 -13.16 -2.91 -6.93
C GLY A 4 -11.84 -2.88 -7.70
N PHE A 5 -11.87 -2.65 -9.00
CA PHE A 5 -10.65 -2.40 -9.77
C PHE A 5 -10.34 -0.90 -9.73
N VAL A 6 -9.17 -0.55 -9.20
CA VAL A 6 -8.58 0.77 -9.44
C VAL A 6 -8.04 0.76 -10.86
N TYR A 7 -8.58 1.62 -11.73
CA TYR A 7 -8.16 1.71 -13.13
C TYR A 7 -6.81 2.42 -13.23
N PHE A 8 -5.74 1.66 -13.46
CA PHE A 8 -4.46 2.22 -13.88
C PHE A 8 -4.54 2.59 -15.36
N HIS A 9 -4.31 3.86 -15.69
CA HIS A 9 -4.20 4.31 -17.08
C HIS A 9 -2.83 3.88 -17.64
N GLY A 10 -2.68 2.59 -17.92
CA GLY A 10 -1.63 2.11 -18.81
C GLY A 10 -1.91 2.61 -20.23
N LYS A 11 -0.86 2.95 -20.99
CA LYS A 11 -1.00 3.25 -22.43
C LYS A 11 -1.58 2.03 -23.14
N SER A 12 -2.88 2.03 -23.39
CA SER A 12 -3.44 1.27 -24.51
C SER A 12 -3.01 1.97 -25.79
N THR A 13 -1.90 1.53 -26.39
CA THR A 13 -1.63 1.81 -27.80
C THR A 13 -2.49 0.86 -28.63
N GLY A 14 -3.78 1.18 -28.74
CA GLY A 14 -4.73 0.41 -29.53
C GLY A 14 -6.16 0.78 -29.20
N SER A 15 -6.83 1.50 -30.10
CA SER A 15 -8.28 1.71 -30.04
C SER A 15 -8.98 0.37 -30.28
N VAL A 16 -9.27 -0.39 -29.23
CA VAL A 16 -10.14 -1.57 -29.36
C VAL A 16 -11.55 -1.13 -29.00
N THR A 17 -12.31 -0.74 -30.03
CA THR A 17 -13.77 -0.68 -29.97
C THR A 17 -14.29 -2.12 -29.81
N TYR A 18 -14.84 -2.43 -28.64
CA TYR A 18 -15.39 -3.75 -28.34
C TYR A 18 -16.73 -3.94 -29.09
N PHE A 19 -16.68 -4.58 -30.26
CA PHE A 19 -17.87 -5.15 -30.91
C PHE A 19 -18.04 -6.60 -30.44
N PRO A 20 -19.28 -7.07 -30.15
CA PRO A 20 -19.50 -8.42 -29.67
C PRO A 20 -19.49 -9.38 -30.86
N GLY A 21 -18.31 -9.91 -31.20
CA GLY A 21 -18.14 -10.91 -32.23
C GLY A 21 -17.00 -11.85 -31.90
N LYS A 22 -17.34 -13.09 -31.50
CA LYS A 22 -16.51 -14.31 -31.40
C LYS A 22 -15.02 -14.10 -31.07
N LEU A 23 -14.68 -14.23 -29.79
CA LEU A 23 -13.31 -14.46 -29.34
C LEU A 23 -12.95 -15.93 -29.57
N ASN A 24 -11.95 -16.18 -30.41
CA ASN A 24 -11.31 -17.49 -30.54
C ASN A 24 -9.81 -17.31 -30.75
N GLU A 25 -9.09 -17.20 -29.63
CA GLU A 25 -7.74 -17.67 -29.32
C GLU A 25 -7.62 -17.49 -27.79
N THR A 26 -6.90 -18.35 -27.09
CA THR A 26 -6.78 -18.33 -25.63
C THR A 26 -6.16 -17.00 -25.17
N GLU A 27 -7.00 -15.99 -24.96
CA GLU A 27 -6.59 -14.69 -24.44
C GLU A 27 -5.95 -14.90 -23.08
N ASP A 28 -4.71 -14.43 -22.95
CA ASP A 28 -4.00 -14.39 -21.69
C ASP A 28 -4.89 -13.68 -20.65
N SER A 29 -5.37 -14.45 -19.67
CA SER A 29 -6.28 -13.96 -18.63
C SER A 29 -5.68 -12.87 -17.73
N CYS A 30 -4.36 -12.67 -17.80
CA CYS A 30 -3.62 -11.64 -17.10
C CYS A 30 -3.30 -10.39 -17.94
N LEU A 31 -3.68 -10.38 -19.21
CA LEU A 31 -3.52 -9.20 -20.07
C LEU A 31 -4.20 -7.98 -19.45
N GLY A 32 -3.44 -6.88 -19.29
CA GLY A 32 -3.90 -5.66 -18.63
C GLY A 32 -4.02 -5.75 -17.09
N ARG A 33 -3.65 -6.89 -16.51
CA ARG A 33 -3.79 -7.20 -15.07
C ARG A 33 -2.46 -7.56 -14.40
N TYR A 34 -1.37 -7.62 -15.16
CA TYR A 34 -0.05 -7.90 -14.62
C TYR A 34 0.40 -6.83 -13.64
N ILE A 35 0.89 -7.28 -12.48
CA ILE A 35 1.47 -6.41 -11.45
C ILE A 35 2.91 -6.85 -11.21
N TYR A 36 3.83 -5.88 -11.25
CA TYR A 36 5.20 -6.05 -10.78
C TYR A 36 5.32 -5.46 -9.37
N ILE A 37 5.93 -6.20 -8.44
CA ILE A 37 6.20 -5.69 -7.09
C ILE A 37 7.66 -5.23 -7.04
N HIS A 38 7.90 -3.98 -6.63
CA HIS A 38 9.26 -3.53 -6.36
C HIS A 38 9.91 -4.35 -5.26
N ASP A 39 11.08 -4.89 -5.54
CA ASP A 39 11.99 -5.41 -4.53
C ASP A 39 12.68 -4.24 -3.79
N LEU A 40 11.96 -3.69 -2.80
CA LEU A 40 12.41 -2.57 -1.99
C LEU A 40 13.45 -3.02 -0.95
N PRO A 41 14.44 -2.19 -0.60
CA PRO A 41 15.24 -2.39 0.60
C PRO A 41 14.37 -2.58 1.85
N GLU A 42 14.67 -3.59 2.66
CA GLU A 42 13.87 -4.02 3.83
C GLU A 42 13.52 -2.89 4.81
N ARG A 43 14.37 -1.85 4.89
CA ARG A 43 14.14 -0.63 5.70
C ARG A 43 12.80 0.05 5.44
N PHE A 44 12.21 -0.13 4.24
CA PHE A 44 10.93 0.45 3.85
C PHE A 44 9.73 -0.43 4.23
N ASN A 45 9.94 -1.69 4.62
CA ASN A 45 8.86 -2.62 4.96
C ASN A 45 9.22 -3.58 6.10
N GLU A 46 10.00 -4.62 5.86
CA GLU A 46 10.24 -5.71 6.80
C GLU A 46 10.88 -5.20 8.09
N ASP A 47 11.88 -4.32 7.99
CA ASP A 47 12.50 -3.70 9.16
C ASP A 47 11.57 -2.72 9.91
N VAL A 48 10.51 -2.21 9.26
CA VAL A 48 9.51 -1.35 9.91
C VAL A 48 8.74 -2.12 10.98
N ILE A 49 8.48 -3.41 10.73
CA ILE A 49 7.69 -4.29 11.60
C ILE A 49 8.54 -5.29 12.39
N LYS A 50 9.83 -5.40 12.09
CA LYS A 50 10.79 -6.31 12.74
C LYS A 50 10.85 -6.10 14.25
N ASP A 51 10.95 -4.85 14.68
CA ASP A 51 10.73 -4.46 16.07
C ASP A 51 9.37 -3.78 16.22
N CYS A 52 8.34 -4.60 16.28
CA CYS A 52 6.95 -4.18 16.42
C CYS A 52 6.65 -3.41 17.72
N GLN A 53 7.58 -3.39 18.69
CA GLN A 53 7.45 -2.55 19.87
C GLN A 53 7.63 -1.06 19.53
N LEU A 54 8.45 -0.73 18.53
CA LEU A 54 8.67 0.66 18.09
C LEU A 54 7.43 1.31 17.47
N ILE A 55 6.53 0.49 16.93
CA ILE A 55 5.22 0.92 16.45
C ILE A 55 4.12 0.78 17.52
N THR A 56 4.40 0.21 18.68
CA THR A 56 3.44 0.11 19.80
C THR A 56 3.48 1.38 20.65
N ARG A 57 2.32 1.92 21.00
CA ARG A 57 2.16 3.09 21.88
C ARG A 57 1.57 2.67 23.22
N SER A 58 1.90 3.41 24.28
CA SER A 58 1.32 3.19 25.61
C SER A 58 -0.20 3.39 25.66
N THR A 59 -0.74 4.15 24.71
CA THR A 59 -2.19 4.38 24.55
C THR A 59 -2.88 3.28 23.75
N ASP A 60 -2.14 2.35 23.15
CA ASP A 60 -2.74 1.24 22.41
C ASP A 60 -3.35 0.23 23.38
N LYS A 61 -4.57 -0.21 23.08
CA LYS A 61 -5.26 -1.23 23.89
C LYS A 61 -4.52 -2.57 23.91
N TYR A 62 -3.84 -2.90 22.82
CA TYR A 62 -3.06 -4.12 22.64
C TYR A 62 -1.76 -3.79 21.90
N SER A 63 -0.71 -4.57 22.12
CA SER A 63 0.54 -4.44 21.38
C SER A 63 0.31 -4.61 19.88
N MET A 64 0.93 -3.74 19.08
CA MET A 64 0.92 -3.87 17.61
C MET A 64 1.59 -5.15 17.14
N CYS A 65 2.45 -5.77 17.96
CA CYS A 65 3.03 -7.08 17.67
C CYS A 65 1.96 -8.17 17.48
N LYS A 66 0.91 -8.18 18.32
CA LYS A 66 -0.21 -9.11 18.16
C LYS A 66 -0.95 -8.89 16.84
N SER A 67 -1.03 -7.64 16.40
CA SER A 67 -1.68 -7.29 15.14
C SER A 67 -0.92 -7.80 13.90
N LEU A 68 0.36 -8.15 14.02
CA LEU A 68 1.14 -8.74 12.93
C LEU A 68 0.87 -10.23 12.72
N GLU A 69 0.24 -10.90 13.69
CA GLU A 69 -0.17 -12.30 13.54
C GLU A 69 -1.06 -12.48 12.30
N ASN A 70 -1.07 -13.71 11.75
CA ASN A 70 -1.86 -14.05 10.57
C ASN A 70 -1.66 -13.06 9.40
N SER A 71 -0.41 -12.68 9.13
CA SER A 71 -0.05 -11.75 8.04
C SER A 71 -0.70 -10.36 8.17
N GLY A 72 -0.80 -9.85 9.40
CA GLY A 72 -1.40 -8.54 9.70
C GLY A 72 -2.89 -8.57 10.05
N LEU A 73 -3.55 -9.74 9.97
CA LEU A 73 -4.96 -9.88 10.37
C LEU A 73 -5.13 -9.89 11.90
N GLY A 74 -4.07 -10.14 12.66
CA GLY A 74 -4.12 -10.25 14.12
C GLY A 74 -4.55 -11.64 14.60
N PRO A 75 -4.76 -11.82 15.91
CA PRO A 75 -5.15 -13.11 16.48
C PRO A 75 -6.55 -13.53 16.01
N GLY A 76 -6.75 -14.84 15.85
CA GLY A 76 -8.06 -15.41 15.55
C GLY A 76 -9.06 -15.12 16.67
N ILE A 77 -10.31 -14.84 16.30
CA ILE A 77 -11.40 -14.68 17.27
C ILE A 77 -12.10 -16.03 17.42
N GLU A 78 -11.97 -16.63 18.60
CA GLU A 78 -12.74 -17.83 18.96
C GLU A 78 -14.21 -17.45 19.18
N ALA A 79 -15.01 -17.56 18.12
CA ALA A 79 -16.44 -17.35 18.22
C ALA A 79 -17.10 -18.63 18.78
N LEU A 80 -17.37 -18.63 20.09
CA LEU A 80 -17.94 -19.76 20.84
C LEU A 80 -19.23 -20.35 20.20
N ASN A 81 -19.96 -19.56 19.40
CA ASN A 81 -21.22 -19.96 18.75
C ASN A 81 -21.24 -19.76 17.21
N ALA A 82 -20.09 -19.58 16.56
CA ALA A 82 -20.06 -19.46 15.10
C ALA A 82 -20.32 -20.81 14.41
N SER A 83 -20.98 -20.80 13.25
CA SER A 83 -21.04 -21.99 12.41
C SER A 83 -19.64 -22.40 11.96
N GLU A 84 -19.43 -23.68 11.68
CA GLU A 84 -18.11 -24.26 11.38
C GLU A 84 -17.36 -23.53 10.25
N LEU A 85 -18.11 -22.98 9.28
CA LEU A 85 -17.58 -22.17 8.18
C LEU A 85 -16.88 -20.86 8.63
N TRP A 86 -17.29 -20.31 9.77
CA TRP A 86 -16.79 -19.03 10.29
C TRP A 86 -15.84 -19.18 11.47
N LYS A 87 -15.74 -20.35 12.10
CA LYS A 87 -14.95 -20.56 13.33
C LYS A 87 -13.48 -20.16 13.21
N ASN A 88 -12.91 -20.14 12.01
CA ASN A 88 -11.50 -19.78 11.75
C ASN A 88 -11.33 -18.62 10.75
N SER A 89 -12.40 -17.87 10.46
CA SER A 89 -12.41 -16.86 9.40
C SER A 89 -12.41 -15.42 9.92
N TRP A 90 -12.45 -15.23 11.25
CA TRP A 90 -12.51 -13.93 11.91
C TRP A 90 -11.25 -13.67 12.71
N PHE A 91 -10.72 -12.46 12.59
CA PHE A 91 -9.50 -12.03 13.27
C PHE A 91 -9.73 -10.68 13.95
N SER A 92 -8.96 -10.42 15.01
CA SER A 92 -8.96 -9.12 15.68
C SER A 92 -8.05 -8.15 14.93
N THR A 93 -8.51 -7.74 13.74
CA THR A 93 -7.76 -6.86 12.84
C THR A 93 -7.58 -5.47 13.44
N ASN A 94 -6.37 -4.94 13.31
CA ASN A 94 -6.07 -3.57 13.71
C ASN A 94 -6.11 -2.64 12.49
N GLN A 95 -6.75 -1.47 12.66
CA GLN A 95 -6.95 -0.47 11.62
C GLN A 95 -5.66 -0.06 10.87
N PHE A 96 -4.49 -0.14 11.51
CA PHE A 96 -3.22 0.29 10.93
C PHE A 96 -2.49 -0.82 10.15
N MET A 97 -3.03 -2.04 10.08
CA MET A 97 -2.35 -3.18 9.44
C MET A 97 -2.59 -3.33 7.94
N LEU A 98 -3.31 -2.38 7.33
CA LEU A 98 -3.67 -2.45 5.90
C LEU A 98 -2.46 -2.67 4.98
N GLU A 99 -1.32 -2.03 5.29
CA GLU A 99 -0.06 -2.17 4.54
C GLU A 99 0.47 -3.61 4.54
N VAL A 100 0.48 -4.23 5.73
CA VAL A 100 0.96 -5.60 5.93
C VAL A 100 0.00 -6.61 5.29
N ILE A 101 -1.31 -6.42 5.51
CA ILE A 101 -2.35 -7.30 4.95
C ILE A 101 -2.31 -7.27 3.43
N PHE A 102 -2.27 -6.07 2.85
CA PHE A 102 -2.28 -5.90 1.40
C PHE A 102 -1.00 -6.44 0.77
N HIS A 103 0.17 -6.17 1.37
CA HIS A 103 1.43 -6.71 0.86
C HIS A 103 1.43 -8.24 0.86
N ASN A 104 0.98 -8.89 1.93
CA ASN A 104 0.88 -10.35 2.00
C ASN A 104 -0.17 -10.94 1.05
N ARG A 105 -1.28 -10.23 0.79
CA ARG A 105 -2.27 -10.63 -0.21
C ARG A 105 -1.75 -10.45 -1.64
N MET A 106 -1.04 -9.37 -1.91
CA MET A 106 -0.49 -9.08 -3.23
C MET A 106 0.53 -10.13 -3.66
N LYS A 107 1.35 -10.64 -2.72
CA LYS A 107 2.28 -11.76 -2.95
C LYS A 107 1.61 -13.05 -3.47
N LYS A 108 0.27 -13.16 -3.37
CA LYS A 108 -0.52 -14.33 -3.82
C LYS A 108 -1.41 -14.00 -5.02
N TYR A 109 -1.22 -12.84 -5.65
CA TYR A 109 -2.04 -12.43 -6.78
C TYR A 109 -1.66 -13.23 -8.04
N ASP A 110 -2.65 -13.77 -8.74
CA ASP A 110 -2.43 -14.71 -9.85
C ASP A 110 -1.67 -14.09 -11.03
N CYS A 111 -1.75 -12.78 -11.22
CA CYS A 111 -1.10 -12.06 -12.31
C CYS A 111 0.12 -11.26 -11.84
N LEU A 112 0.91 -11.82 -10.92
CA LEU A 112 2.25 -11.28 -10.66
C LEU A 112 3.19 -11.64 -11.81
N THR A 113 4.11 -10.72 -12.12
CA THR A 113 5.18 -10.92 -13.10
C THR A 113 6.51 -10.44 -12.53
N ASP A 114 7.58 -11.17 -12.83
CA ASP A 114 8.96 -10.73 -12.55
C ASP A 114 9.52 -9.85 -13.69
N ASP A 115 8.90 -9.91 -14.87
CA ASP A 115 9.20 -8.99 -15.97
C ASP A 115 8.37 -7.72 -15.81
N SER A 116 9.02 -6.65 -15.36
CA SER A 116 8.39 -5.36 -15.15
C SER A 116 7.88 -4.73 -16.45
N ALA A 117 8.40 -5.12 -17.63
CA ALA A 117 7.95 -4.61 -18.92
C ALA A 117 6.52 -5.06 -19.29
N LEU A 118 6.08 -6.21 -18.79
CA LEU A 118 4.71 -6.73 -18.99
C LEU A 118 3.70 -6.12 -18.00
N ALA A 119 4.19 -5.52 -16.91
CA ALA A 119 3.34 -5.04 -15.84
C ALA A 119 2.49 -3.83 -16.27
N SER A 120 1.18 -3.94 -16.03
CA SER A 120 0.22 -2.86 -16.21
C SER A 120 0.24 -1.86 -15.05
N ALA A 121 0.68 -2.31 -13.87
CA ALA A 121 0.90 -1.48 -12.70
C ALA A 121 2.07 -1.99 -11.86
N VAL A 122 2.68 -1.10 -11.09
CA VAL A 122 3.83 -1.39 -10.25
C VAL A 122 3.47 -1.14 -8.78
N PHE A 123 3.48 -2.21 -7.98
CA PHE A 123 3.23 -2.10 -6.54
C PHE A 123 4.51 -1.70 -5.81
N VAL A 124 4.42 -0.66 -4.99
CA VAL A 124 5.49 -0.20 -4.09
C VAL A 124 5.12 -0.63 -2.66
N PRO A 125 5.70 -1.73 -2.13
CA PRO A 125 5.37 -2.25 -0.80
C PRO A 125 6.04 -1.44 0.32
N TYR A 126 5.75 -0.13 0.39
CA TYR A 126 6.25 0.77 1.43
C TYR A 126 5.25 0.84 2.60
N TYR A 127 5.71 0.57 3.82
CA TYR A 127 4.88 0.66 5.03
C TYR A 127 4.88 2.09 5.59
N SER A 128 4.51 3.05 4.75
CA SER A 128 4.47 4.50 5.02
C SER A 128 3.78 4.90 6.33
N GLY A 129 2.65 4.26 6.65
CA GLY A 129 1.84 4.55 7.81
C GLY A 129 2.49 4.04 9.09
N LEU A 130 2.98 2.81 9.06
CA LEU A 130 3.72 2.20 10.17
C LEU A 130 5.08 2.86 10.40
N ASP A 131 5.79 3.22 9.33
CA ASP A 131 7.05 3.97 9.42
C ASP A 131 6.82 5.33 10.08
N LEU A 132 5.84 6.09 9.59
CA LEU A 132 5.46 7.37 10.20
C LEU A 132 5.09 7.21 11.67
N ARG A 133 4.37 6.14 12.03
CA ARG A 133 3.96 5.85 13.41
C ARG A 133 5.14 5.74 14.37
N ARG A 134 6.29 5.21 13.93
CA ARG A 134 7.53 5.14 14.74
C ARG A 134 8.00 6.52 15.20
N TYR A 135 7.78 7.53 14.35
CA TYR A 135 8.37 8.87 14.51
C TYR A 135 7.33 9.99 14.77
N LEU A 136 6.04 9.66 14.83
CA LEU A 136 4.98 10.66 14.86
C LEU A 136 4.97 11.50 16.15
N TRP A 137 5.41 10.93 17.28
CA TRP A 137 5.43 11.60 18.58
C TRP A 137 6.85 11.87 19.08
N GLY A 138 7.13 13.13 19.44
CA GLY A 138 8.39 13.51 20.11
C GLY A 138 9.60 13.70 19.18
N PHE A 139 9.56 13.17 17.96
CA PHE A 139 10.63 13.35 16.97
C PHE A 139 10.48 14.64 16.15
N ASN A 140 11.60 15.09 15.58
CA ASN A 140 11.66 16.23 14.67
C ASN A 140 11.05 15.88 13.30
N THR A 141 10.56 16.88 12.59
CA THR A 141 9.92 16.70 11.27
C THR A 141 10.84 16.03 10.25
N SER A 142 12.13 16.37 10.24
CA SER A 142 13.13 15.74 9.36
C SER A 142 13.20 14.22 9.54
N MET A 143 13.03 13.71 10.76
CA MET A 143 13.02 12.27 11.01
C MET A 143 11.75 11.60 10.46
N ARG A 144 10.60 12.29 10.55
CA ARG A 144 9.32 11.79 10.00
C ARG A 144 9.29 11.76 8.47
N ASP A 145 10.11 12.58 7.84
CA ASP A 145 10.15 12.72 6.38
C ASP A 145 11.25 11.86 5.73
N LEU A 146 12.26 11.42 6.49
CA LEU A 146 13.49 10.79 5.98
C LEU A 146 13.21 9.56 5.11
N SER A 147 12.45 8.59 5.62
CA SER A 147 12.13 7.35 4.88
C SER A 147 11.40 7.64 3.57
N GLY A 148 10.49 8.62 3.56
CA GLY A 148 9.75 9.02 2.38
C GLY A 148 10.64 9.66 1.30
N ILE A 149 11.53 10.56 1.69
CA ILE A 149 12.52 11.21 0.80
C ILE A 149 13.44 10.15 0.18
N ASP A 150 13.94 9.26 1.02
CA ASP A 150 14.83 8.19 0.61
C ASP A 150 14.17 7.20 -0.36
N LEU A 151 12.90 6.87 -0.14
CA LEU A 151 12.14 5.98 -1.01
C LEU A 151 11.98 6.59 -2.40
N VAL A 152 11.53 7.84 -2.50
CA VAL A 152 11.33 8.47 -3.82
C VAL A 152 12.64 8.63 -4.58
N ALA A 153 13.74 8.94 -3.87
CA ALA A 153 15.07 8.99 -4.46
C ALA A 153 15.56 7.61 -4.95
N TRP A 154 15.16 6.53 -4.28
CA TRP A 154 15.44 5.16 -4.74
C TRP A 154 14.58 4.80 -5.96
N LEU A 155 13.28 5.08 -5.93
CA LEU A 155 12.34 4.80 -7.02
C LEU A 155 12.75 5.52 -8.30
N ALA A 156 13.12 6.80 -8.22
CA ALA A 156 13.51 7.62 -9.36
C ALA A 156 14.69 7.05 -10.18
N ARG A 157 15.52 6.18 -9.57
CA ARG A 157 16.66 5.54 -10.24
C ARG A 157 16.28 4.28 -11.01
N LYS A 158 15.09 3.72 -10.75
CA LYS A 158 14.64 2.44 -11.30
C LYS A 158 14.14 2.58 -12.74
N PRO A 159 14.39 1.58 -13.61
CA PRO A 159 13.87 1.60 -14.98
C PRO A 159 12.33 1.65 -15.02
N GLU A 160 11.66 0.98 -14.08
CA GLU A 160 10.20 1.00 -13.93
C GLU A 160 9.67 2.42 -13.74
N TRP A 161 10.37 3.23 -12.92
CA TRP A 161 10.00 4.63 -12.72
C TRP A 161 10.16 5.45 -13.98
N LYS A 162 11.28 5.29 -14.70
CA LYS A 162 11.59 6.08 -15.90
C LYS A 162 10.59 5.86 -17.03
N ARG A 163 9.92 4.70 -17.07
CA ARG A 163 8.93 4.37 -18.11
C ARG A 163 7.74 5.32 -18.12
N ASN A 164 7.18 5.62 -16.95
CA ASN A 164 5.95 6.41 -16.83
C ASN A 164 5.97 7.44 -15.69
N SER A 165 7.17 7.79 -15.22
CA SER A 165 7.39 8.80 -14.16
C SER A 165 6.57 8.56 -12.89
N GLY A 166 6.34 7.30 -12.52
CA GLY A 166 5.58 6.92 -11.33
C GLY A 166 4.06 6.84 -11.49
N MET A 167 3.51 7.20 -12.65
CA MET A 167 2.05 7.24 -12.86
C MET A 167 1.40 5.84 -12.92
N ASP A 168 2.19 4.80 -13.21
CA ASP A 168 1.79 3.39 -13.14
C ASP A 168 2.13 2.74 -11.78
N HIS A 169 2.68 3.50 -10.84
CA HIS A 169 3.00 3.02 -9.49
C HIS A 169 1.84 3.25 -8.54
N PHE A 170 1.69 2.30 -7.62
CA PHE A 170 0.78 2.48 -6.50
C PHE A 170 1.35 1.94 -5.19
N LEU A 171 0.91 2.54 -4.10
CA LEU A 171 1.18 2.08 -2.74
C LEU A 171 -0.10 2.16 -1.93
N ILE A 172 -0.10 1.53 -0.77
CA ILE A 172 -1.22 1.53 0.16
C ILE A 172 -0.76 2.03 1.52
N SER A 173 -1.66 2.64 2.29
CA SER A 173 -1.41 2.98 3.68
C SER A 173 -2.63 2.77 4.57
N GLY A 174 -2.39 2.20 5.76
CA GLY A 174 -3.41 2.10 6.82
C GLY A 174 -3.67 3.40 7.56
N ARG A 175 -3.14 4.53 7.07
CA ARG A 175 -3.34 5.87 7.60
C ARG A 175 -4.09 6.75 6.59
N ILE A 176 -4.59 7.88 7.05
CA ILE A 176 -5.37 8.78 6.21
C ILE A 176 -4.47 9.62 5.29
N ALA A 177 -4.94 10.01 4.11
CA ALA A 177 -4.15 10.80 3.15
C ALA A 177 -3.62 12.12 3.74
N ARG A 178 -4.35 12.72 4.69
CA ARG A 178 -3.94 13.93 5.41
C ARG A 178 -2.69 13.75 6.28
N ASP A 179 -2.42 12.55 6.76
CA ASP A 179 -1.26 12.26 7.61
C ASP A 179 0.08 12.47 6.90
N PHE A 180 0.07 12.54 5.57
CA PHE A 180 1.25 12.69 4.73
C PHE A 180 1.37 14.09 4.10
N ARG A 181 0.54 15.05 4.55
CA ARG A 181 0.52 16.44 4.10
C ARG A 181 0.50 17.39 5.30
N ARG A 182 1.60 17.41 6.04
CA ARG A 182 1.75 18.25 7.24
C ARG A 182 1.60 19.74 6.88
N LYS A 183 0.95 20.49 7.76
CA LYS A 183 0.60 21.92 7.54
C LYS A 183 1.83 22.84 7.50
N SER A 184 2.85 22.58 8.29
CA SER A 184 4.09 23.34 8.32
C SER A 184 5.27 22.48 8.84
N ASN A 185 6.48 23.03 8.86
CA ASN A 185 7.65 22.34 9.42
C ASN A 185 7.83 22.54 10.93
N ARG A 186 6.77 22.96 11.64
CA ARG A 186 6.78 23.01 13.11
C ARG A 186 6.75 21.60 13.68
N LYS A 187 7.59 21.32 14.69
CA LYS A 187 7.65 20.00 15.38
C LYS A 187 6.29 19.56 15.96
N SER A 188 5.47 20.51 16.38
CA SER A 188 4.12 20.29 16.91
C SER A 188 3.12 19.80 15.88
N ASP A 189 3.37 20.06 14.59
CA ASP A 189 2.42 19.73 13.54
C ASP A 189 2.46 18.23 13.24
N TRP A 190 1.28 17.69 12.95
CA TRP A 190 1.07 16.26 12.79
C TRP A 190 1.45 15.77 11.39
N GLY A 191 2.04 14.58 11.30
CA GLY A 191 2.27 13.88 10.04
C GLY A 191 3.64 14.10 9.39
N SER A 192 3.77 13.59 8.17
CA SER A 192 4.93 13.77 7.28
C SER A 192 4.59 14.67 6.07
N ASN A 193 5.61 14.96 5.25
CA ASN A 193 5.45 15.62 3.95
C ASN A 193 5.55 14.64 2.77
N PHE A 194 5.43 13.33 3.01
CA PHE A 194 5.64 12.32 1.95
C PHE A 194 4.77 12.58 0.70
N ARG A 195 3.53 13.04 0.86
CA ARG A 195 2.62 13.35 -0.26
C ARG A 195 2.73 14.77 -0.81
N LEU A 196 3.73 15.52 -0.37
CA LEU A 196 4.15 16.79 -0.96
C LEU A 196 5.46 16.66 -1.75
N LEU A 197 6.05 15.46 -1.81
CA LEU A 197 7.21 15.16 -2.64
C LEU A 197 6.75 15.00 -4.11
N PRO A 198 7.39 15.67 -5.09
CA PRO A 198 6.95 15.64 -6.48
C PRO A 198 6.81 14.23 -7.06
N GLU A 199 7.76 13.35 -6.75
CA GLU A 199 7.72 11.96 -7.18
C GLU A 199 6.53 11.24 -6.55
N SER A 200 6.35 11.39 -5.24
CA SER A 200 5.23 10.76 -4.54
C SER A 200 3.90 11.20 -5.17
N GLU A 201 3.70 12.49 -5.47
CA GLU A 201 2.45 12.98 -6.06
C GLU A 201 2.05 12.27 -7.35
N ASN A 202 2.98 11.71 -8.14
CA ASN A 202 2.68 10.91 -9.33
C ASN A 202 2.18 9.49 -9.02
N ILE A 203 2.52 8.95 -7.85
CA ILE A 203 2.12 7.61 -7.39
C ILE A 203 0.66 7.64 -6.91
N THR A 204 -0.10 6.62 -7.31
CA THR A 204 -1.45 6.36 -6.78
C THR A 204 -1.34 5.83 -5.34
N MET A 205 -1.88 6.55 -4.37
CA MET A 205 -1.89 6.17 -2.96
C MET A 205 -3.28 5.70 -2.55
N LEU A 206 -3.38 4.44 -2.15
CA LEU A 206 -4.59 3.85 -1.59
C LEU A 206 -4.62 4.08 -0.08
N THR A 207 -5.61 4.80 0.44
CA THR A 207 -5.73 5.15 1.86
C THR A 207 -7.15 4.96 2.38
N ILE A 208 -7.33 4.92 3.70
CA ILE A 208 -8.65 4.77 4.36
C ILE A 208 -9.61 5.96 4.17
N GLU A 209 -9.13 7.08 3.64
CA GLU A 209 -9.94 8.21 3.16
C GLU A 209 -9.40 8.72 1.83
N THR A 210 -10.24 9.42 1.07
CA THR A 210 -9.77 10.18 -0.11
C THR A 210 -9.06 11.46 0.33
N GLY A 211 -8.19 11.99 -0.52
CA GLY A 211 -7.49 13.24 -0.29
C GLY A 211 -7.86 14.32 -1.31
N TYR A 212 -7.07 15.40 -1.33
CA TYR A 212 -7.24 16.48 -2.30
C TYR A 212 -6.65 16.16 -3.67
N SER A 213 -5.72 15.19 -3.76
CA SER A 213 -5.11 14.79 -5.02
C SER A 213 -5.95 13.76 -5.73
N LYS A 214 -6.01 13.85 -7.07
CA LYS A 214 -6.61 12.82 -7.94
C LYS A 214 -5.98 11.44 -7.79
N ASN A 215 -4.75 11.38 -7.26
CA ASN A 215 -3.99 10.16 -7.03
C ASN A 215 -4.18 9.60 -5.62
N ASP A 216 -5.07 10.18 -4.80
CA ASP A 216 -5.44 9.64 -3.50
C ASP A 216 -6.78 8.89 -3.67
N VAL A 217 -6.75 7.56 -3.51
CA VAL A 217 -7.92 6.70 -3.72
C VAL A 217 -8.32 6.06 -2.39
N ALA A 218 -9.60 6.19 -2.03
CA ALA A 218 -10.12 5.61 -0.80
C ALA A 218 -10.30 4.09 -0.92
N VAL A 219 -9.87 3.35 0.10
CA VAL A 219 -10.12 1.92 0.29
C VAL A 219 -10.75 1.69 1.68
N PRO A 220 -11.58 0.65 1.86
CA PRO A 220 -12.16 0.37 3.16
C PRO A 220 -11.08 0.04 4.19
N TYR A 221 -11.40 0.28 5.47
CA TYR A 221 -10.59 -0.23 6.58
C TYR A 221 -10.46 -1.76 6.49
N PRO A 222 -9.29 -2.31 6.90
CA PRO A 222 -9.05 -3.74 6.93
C PRO A 222 -9.91 -4.49 7.96
#